data_AF-A0A848FUE0-F1
#
_entry.id   AF-A0A848FUE0-F1
#
_cell.length_a   1.000
_cell.length_b   1.000
_cell.length_c   1.000
_cell.angle_alpha   90.00
_cell.angle_beta   90.00
_cell.angle_gamma   90.00
#
_symmetry.space_group_name_H-M   'P 1'
#
loop_
_entity.id
_entity.type
_entity.pdbx_description
1 polymer ?
#
loop_
_entity_poly.entity_id
_entity_poly.type
_entity_poly.pdbx_seq_one_letter_code
_entity_poly.pdbx_strand_id
1 'polypeptide(L)'
;MKQQLLLIIICCAALSVWAQSPRNAAGLFEYAQFVTQDDAGTDSLNLRAKKFFTLPLLVHWDTIYSAEKGGKQAQVADGYVDIELPTSMWGSYIRVAMQYVILPSDNGYYYTIRHLKGGGGSGPPEFPLEEKPTEMKGRHYDQLLTRTHKYLEGVIGYMKQEMSGQEN
;
A
#
# COMPACT_ATOMS: atom_id res chain seq x y z
N MET A 1 47.88 7.52 1.54
CA MET A 1 46.72 7.43 2.47
C MET A 1 45.66 8.53 2.25
N LYS A 2 45.41 8.99 1.01
CA LYS A 2 44.33 9.97 0.72
C LYS A 2 43.27 9.47 -0.27
N GLN A 3 43.56 8.42 -1.03
CA GLN A 3 42.63 7.85 -2.02
C GLN A 3 41.61 6.88 -1.41
N GLN A 4 41.90 6.25 -0.27
CA GLN A 4 40.96 5.33 0.40
C GLN A 4 39.81 6.04 1.13
N LEU A 5 40.00 7.30 1.56
CA LEU A 5 38.94 8.07 2.21
C LEU A 5 37.87 8.58 1.22
N LEU A 6 38.25 8.78 -0.04
CA LEU A 6 37.36 9.33 -1.07
C LEU A 6 36.33 8.31 -1.57
N LEU A 7 36.67 7.01 -1.56
CA LEU A 7 35.76 5.93 -1.94
C LEU A 7 34.63 5.69 -0.91
N ILE A 8 34.89 5.91 0.38
CA ILE A 8 33.89 5.75 1.44
C ILE A 8 32.85 6.88 1.38
N ILE A 9 33.27 8.11 1.05
CA ILE A 9 32.36 9.26 0.95
C ILE A 9 31.47 9.16 -0.30
N ILE A 10 31.95 8.59 -1.41
CA ILE A 10 31.16 8.38 -2.62
C ILE A 10 30.10 7.28 -2.43
N CYS A 11 30.36 6.23 -1.65
CA CYS A 11 29.35 5.20 -1.34
C CYS A 11 28.18 5.71 -0.49
N CYS A 12 28.41 6.68 0.40
CA CYS A 12 27.33 7.24 1.23
C CYS A 12 26.46 8.27 0.49
N ALA A 13 26.92 8.82 -0.63
CA ALA A 13 26.21 9.85 -1.40
C ALA A 13 25.32 9.29 -2.54
N ALA A 14 25.37 7.98 -2.80
CA ALA A 14 24.63 7.36 -3.91
C ALA A 14 23.26 6.75 -3.53
N LEU A 15 22.90 6.77 -2.25
CA LEU A 15 21.61 6.25 -1.79
C LEU A 15 20.62 7.39 -1.54
N SER A 16 20.37 8.18 -2.58
CA SER A 16 18.97 8.55 -2.81
C SER A 16 18.27 7.26 -3.18
N VAL A 17 18.00 6.39 -2.19
CA VAL A 17 17.06 5.28 -2.35
C VAL A 17 15.74 5.98 -2.61
N TRP A 18 15.44 6.20 -3.89
CA TRP A 18 14.07 6.25 -4.35
C TRP A 18 13.46 4.99 -3.76
N ALA A 19 12.69 5.14 -2.68
CA ALA A 19 12.10 4.01 -1.98
C ALA A 19 11.35 3.21 -3.05
N GLN A 20 11.97 2.11 -3.47
CA GLN A 20 11.36 1.25 -4.46
C GLN A 20 10.10 0.73 -3.80
N SER A 21 8.96 0.84 -4.49
CA SER A 21 7.70 0.37 -3.93
C SER A 21 7.87 -1.09 -3.50
N PRO A 22 7.46 -1.46 -2.26
CA PRO A 22 7.77 -2.76 -1.69
C PRO A 22 7.33 -3.91 -2.59
N ARG A 23 8.15 -4.96 -2.68
CA ARG A 23 7.89 -6.15 -3.49
C ARG A 23 8.06 -7.41 -2.68
N ASN A 24 7.26 -8.43 -2.98
CA ASN A 24 7.40 -9.77 -2.41
C ASN A 24 8.49 -10.58 -3.14
N ALA A 25 8.71 -11.82 -2.69
CA ALA A 25 9.71 -12.71 -3.26
C ALA A 25 9.46 -13.09 -4.73
N ALA A 26 8.22 -12.95 -5.22
CA ALA A 26 7.87 -13.15 -6.63
C ALA A 26 8.04 -11.87 -7.47
N GLY A 27 8.53 -10.77 -6.87
CA GLY A 27 8.70 -9.48 -7.54
C GLY A 27 7.40 -8.68 -7.70
N LEU A 28 6.28 -9.14 -7.14
CA LEU A 28 5.00 -8.42 -7.18
C LEU A 28 4.96 -7.33 -6.12
N PHE A 29 4.26 -6.23 -6.38
CA PHE A 29 4.08 -5.17 -5.40
C PHE A 29 3.27 -5.67 -4.21
N GLU A 30 3.86 -5.54 -3.02
CA GLU A 30 3.27 -6.00 -1.78
C GLU A 30 3.78 -5.17 -0.60
N TYR A 31 2.86 -4.48 0.08
CA TYR A 31 3.12 -3.81 1.34
C TYR A 31 2.75 -4.76 2.44
N ALA A 32 3.73 -5.26 3.19
CA ALA A 32 3.45 -6.21 4.24
C ALA A 32 4.34 -5.97 5.45
N GLN A 33 3.75 -6.02 6.65
CA GLN A 33 4.48 -5.81 7.88
C GLN A 33 3.71 -6.40 9.07
N PHE A 34 4.45 -6.94 10.03
CA PHE A 34 3.96 -7.21 11.37
C PHE A 34 4.15 -5.98 12.27
N VAL A 35 3.10 -5.56 12.97
CA VAL A 35 3.12 -4.45 13.91
C VAL A 35 2.82 -4.98 15.29
N THR A 36 3.76 -4.82 16.22
CA THR A 36 3.60 -5.20 17.62
C THR A 36 2.61 -4.25 18.31
N GLN A 37 1.70 -4.81 19.10
CA GLN A 37 0.89 -4.08 20.08
C GLN A 37 0.73 -4.95 21.31
N ASP A 38 1.54 -4.69 22.32
CA ASP A 38 1.60 -5.51 23.52
C ASP A 38 0.37 -5.31 24.43
N ASP A 39 -0.36 -4.20 24.27
CA ASP A 39 -1.47 -3.81 25.14
C ASP A 39 -2.86 -4.06 24.55
N ALA A 40 -2.96 -4.66 23.34
CA ALA A 40 -4.23 -4.84 22.64
C ALA A 40 -4.58 -6.33 22.45
N GLY A 41 -5.68 -6.78 23.06
CA GLY A 41 -6.21 -8.12 22.84
C GLY A 41 -6.74 -8.34 21.41
N THR A 42 -6.66 -9.58 20.92
CA THR A 42 -7.06 -9.98 19.57
C THR A 42 -8.49 -9.56 19.19
N ASP A 43 -9.45 -9.59 20.12
CA ASP A 43 -10.82 -9.14 19.87
C ASP A 43 -10.93 -7.62 19.64
N SER A 44 -10.18 -6.83 20.41
CA SER A 44 -10.11 -5.38 20.24
C SER A 44 -9.50 -5.02 18.87
N LEU A 45 -8.42 -5.72 18.48
CA LEU A 45 -7.79 -5.54 17.17
C LEU A 45 -8.73 -5.94 16.02
N ASN A 46 -9.53 -6.99 16.19
CA ASN A 46 -10.56 -7.37 15.20
C ASN A 46 -11.62 -6.27 15.04
N LEU A 47 -12.10 -5.69 16.15
CA LEU A 47 -13.07 -4.59 16.11
C LEU A 47 -12.49 -3.35 15.43
N ARG A 48 -11.24 -2.99 15.73
CA ARG A 48 -10.54 -1.86 15.10
C ARG A 48 -10.33 -2.08 13.60
N ALA A 49 -9.92 -3.29 13.20
CA ALA A 49 -9.77 -3.65 11.79
C ALA A 49 -11.10 -3.55 11.02
N LYS A 50 -12.20 -4.02 11.61
CA LYS A 50 -13.54 -3.87 11.04
C LYS A 50 -13.90 -2.39 10.88
N LYS A 51 -13.70 -1.59 11.92
CA LYS A 51 -13.95 -0.14 11.89
C LYS A 51 -13.14 0.53 10.77
N PHE A 52 -11.86 0.23 10.64
CA PHE A 52 -11.01 0.80 9.57
C PHE A 52 -11.61 0.58 8.17
N PHE A 53 -12.07 -0.63 7.85
CA PHE A 53 -12.69 -0.91 6.56
C PHE A 53 -14.06 -0.26 6.35
N THR A 54 -14.74 0.19 7.41
CA THR A 54 -16.00 0.94 7.27
C THR A 54 -15.82 2.42 6.93
N LEU A 55 -14.58 2.94 6.95
CA LEU A 55 -14.31 4.36 6.73
C LEU A 55 -14.15 4.67 5.23
N PRO A 56 -15.03 5.48 4.63
CA PRO A 56 -15.09 5.67 3.17
C PRO A 56 -14.10 6.71 2.62
N LEU A 57 -13.26 7.32 3.46
CA LEU A 57 -12.53 8.54 3.09
C LEU A 57 -11.19 8.29 2.40
N LEU A 58 -10.60 7.10 2.57
CA LEU A 58 -9.24 6.81 2.10
C LEU A 58 -9.18 5.75 1.00
N VAL A 59 -10.16 4.86 0.94
CA VAL A 59 -10.23 3.80 -0.05
C VAL A 59 -11.70 3.57 -0.37
N HIS A 60 -12.00 3.39 -1.66
CA HIS A 60 -13.30 2.94 -2.10
C HIS A 60 -13.35 1.42 -1.99
N TRP A 61 -14.00 0.91 -0.95
CA TRP A 61 -14.16 -0.52 -0.74
C TRP A 61 -15.32 -1.06 -1.57
N ASP A 62 -15.04 -2.00 -2.46
CA ASP A 62 -16.07 -2.71 -3.23
C ASP A 62 -16.66 -3.86 -2.42
N THR A 63 -15.80 -4.59 -1.70
CA THR A 63 -16.22 -5.68 -0.81
C THR A 63 -15.40 -5.73 0.47
N ILE A 64 -16.04 -6.10 1.56
CA ILE A 64 -15.42 -6.29 2.88
C ILE A 64 -15.94 -7.60 3.44
N TYR A 65 -15.05 -8.48 3.89
CA TYR A 65 -15.41 -9.78 4.42
C TYR A 65 -14.41 -10.28 5.46
N SER A 66 -14.85 -11.19 6.32
CA SER A 66 -13.96 -11.92 7.23
C SER A 66 -13.54 -13.23 6.58
N ALA A 67 -12.26 -13.59 6.70
CA ALA A 67 -11.72 -14.85 6.22
C ALA A 67 -10.93 -15.54 7.34
N GLU A 68 -10.86 -16.86 7.32
CA GLU A 68 -9.99 -17.60 8.24
C GLU A 68 -8.62 -17.82 7.58
N LYS A 69 -7.54 -17.52 8.31
CA LYS A 69 -6.17 -17.73 7.87
C LYS A 69 -5.34 -18.32 9.00
N GLY A 70 -5.01 -19.60 8.89
CA GLY A 70 -4.20 -20.31 9.90
C GLY A 70 -4.86 -20.34 11.29
N GLY A 71 -6.18 -20.61 11.36
CA GLY A 71 -6.94 -20.65 12.60
C GLY A 71 -7.25 -19.28 13.22
N LYS A 72 -6.88 -18.18 12.54
CA LYS A 72 -7.12 -16.81 12.98
C LYS A 72 -8.09 -16.11 12.03
N GLN A 73 -8.94 -15.25 12.58
CA GLN A 73 -9.84 -14.42 11.78
C GLN A 73 -9.07 -13.23 11.20
N ALA A 74 -9.09 -13.09 9.88
CA ALA A 74 -8.62 -11.93 9.15
C ALA A 74 -9.80 -11.07 8.69
N GLN A 75 -9.60 -9.77 8.66
CA GLN A 75 -10.46 -8.83 7.95
C GLN A 75 -9.84 -8.55 6.59
N VAL A 76 -10.63 -8.69 5.52
CA VAL A 76 -10.20 -8.52 4.14
C VAL A 76 -11.11 -7.53 3.45
N ALA A 77 -10.54 -6.67 2.62
CA ALA A 77 -11.29 -5.79 1.76
C ALA A 77 -10.65 -5.71 0.37
N ASP A 78 -11.48 -5.81 -0.66
CA ASP A 78 -11.10 -5.49 -2.05
C ASP A 78 -11.68 -4.11 -2.39
N GLY A 79 -10.88 -3.27 -3.00
CA GLY A 79 -11.28 -1.90 -3.31
C GLY A 79 -10.27 -1.18 -4.17
N TYR A 80 -10.42 0.14 -4.29
CA TYR A 80 -9.56 0.95 -5.14
C TYR A 80 -9.30 2.35 -4.60
N VAL A 81 -8.23 2.97 -5.11
CA VAL A 81 -7.90 4.38 -4.93
C VAL A 81 -7.76 5.06 -6.27
N ASP A 82 -8.21 6.30 -6.39
CA ASP A 82 -8.04 7.09 -7.61
C ASP A 82 -6.75 7.92 -7.53
N ILE A 83 -5.79 7.61 -8.41
CA ILE A 83 -4.50 8.29 -8.46
C ILE A 83 -4.52 9.34 -9.56
N GLU A 84 -4.40 10.60 -9.15
CA GLU A 84 -4.31 11.73 -10.07
C GLU A 84 -2.93 11.80 -10.74
N LEU A 85 -2.92 11.80 -12.07
CA LEU A 85 -1.76 12.05 -12.90
C LEU A 85 -1.85 13.45 -13.55
N PRO A 86 -0.83 14.30 -13.37
CA PRO A 86 -0.79 15.62 -13.99
C PRO A 86 -0.35 15.49 -15.46
N THR A 87 -1.29 15.16 -16.34
CA THR A 87 -1.03 14.92 -17.76
C THR A 87 -1.39 16.12 -18.65
N SER A 88 -2.22 17.07 -18.19
CA SER A 88 -2.55 18.33 -18.88
C SER A 88 -3.24 19.36 -17.94
N MET A 89 -3.87 20.42 -18.47
CA MET A 89 -4.67 21.43 -17.72
C MET A 89 -5.80 20.81 -16.89
N TRP A 90 -6.27 19.63 -17.30
CA TRP A 90 -7.24 18.82 -16.58
C TRP A 90 -6.53 17.49 -16.27
N GLY A 91 -6.22 17.24 -15.01
CA GLY A 91 -5.55 16.00 -14.58
C GLY A 91 -6.32 14.76 -15.04
N SER A 92 -5.63 13.64 -15.19
CA SER A 92 -6.26 12.34 -15.48
C SER A 92 -6.19 11.46 -14.26
N TYR A 93 -7.28 10.80 -13.88
CA TYR A 93 -7.30 9.84 -12.78
C TYR A 93 -7.11 8.42 -13.31
N ILE A 94 -6.27 7.64 -12.63
CA ILE A 94 -6.16 6.20 -12.84
C ILE A 94 -6.59 5.52 -11.56
N ARG A 95 -7.62 4.68 -11.67
CA ARG A 95 -8.04 3.80 -10.59
C ARG A 95 -6.98 2.73 -10.37
N VAL A 96 -6.59 2.53 -9.11
CA VAL A 96 -5.70 1.46 -8.67
C VAL A 96 -6.47 0.55 -7.74
N ALA A 97 -6.87 -0.61 -8.24
CA ALA A 97 -7.51 -1.67 -7.47
C ALA A 97 -6.48 -2.43 -6.62
N MET A 98 -6.91 -2.92 -5.47
CA MET A 98 -6.06 -3.62 -4.50
C MET A 98 -6.87 -4.53 -3.59
N GLN A 99 -6.16 -5.50 -2.98
CA GLN A 99 -6.65 -6.27 -1.84
C GLN A 99 -5.89 -5.86 -0.59
N TYR A 100 -6.62 -5.54 0.48
CA TYR A 100 -6.09 -5.21 1.79
C TYR A 100 -6.52 -6.28 2.80
N VAL A 101 -5.56 -6.88 3.50
CA VAL A 101 -5.80 -7.82 4.60
C VAL A 101 -5.21 -7.29 5.90
N ILE A 102 -5.97 -7.39 6.99
CA ILE A 102 -5.50 -7.20 8.37
C ILE A 102 -5.75 -8.50 9.14
N LEU A 103 -4.70 -9.05 9.74
CA LEU A 103 -4.72 -10.29 10.53
C LEU A 103 -4.30 -9.98 11.98
N PRO A 104 -5.27 -9.81 12.89
CA PRO A 104 -5.02 -9.72 14.31
C PRO A 104 -4.34 -10.96 14.91
N SER A 105 -3.59 -10.74 15.98
CA SER A 105 -2.87 -11.76 16.75
C SER A 105 -2.65 -11.27 18.18
N ASP A 106 -2.21 -12.17 19.07
CA ASP A 106 -2.13 -11.88 20.50
C ASP A 106 -1.09 -10.82 20.87
N ASN A 107 -0.11 -10.56 20.00
CA ASN A 107 0.96 -9.58 20.21
C ASN A 107 0.94 -8.45 19.17
N GLY A 108 -0.19 -8.25 18.49
CA GLY A 108 -0.33 -7.20 17.47
C GLY A 108 -1.04 -7.70 16.22
N TYR A 109 -0.65 -7.20 15.05
CA TYR A 109 -1.32 -7.57 13.81
C TYR A 109 -0.36 -7.58 12.63
N TYR A 110 -0.68 -8.42 11.66
CA TYR A 110 -0.03 -8.42 10.36
C TYR A 110 -0.96 -7.79 9.34
N TYR A 111 -0.45 -6.92 8.47
CA TYR A 111 -1.21 -6.43 7.34
C TYR A 111 -0.52 -6.75 6.01
N THR A 112 -1.32 -6.86 4.95
CA THR A 112 -0.82 -6.91 3.58
C THR A 112 -1.71 -6.09 2.63
N ILE A 113 -1.09 -5.34 1.72
CA ILE A 113 -1.74 -4.71 0.56
C ILE A 113 -1.05 -5.26 -0.68
N ARG A 114 -1.84 -5.85 -1.59
CA ARG A 114 -1.32 -6.63 -2.72
C ARG A 114 -2.31 -6.65 -3.89
N HIS A 115 -1.93 -7.35 -4.96
CA HIS A 115 -2.73 -7.48 -6.18
C HIS A 115 -3.09 -6.13 -6.80
N LEU A 116 -2.09 -5.22 -6.84
CA LEU A 116 -2.30 -3.87 -7.35
C LEU A 116 -2.53 -3.89 -8.87
N LYS A 117 -3.66 -3.36 -9.32
CA LYS A 117 -3.99 -3.25 -10.74
C LYS A 117 -4.38 -1.82 -11.08
N GLY A 118 -3.79 -1.26 -12.12
CA GLY A 118 -4.16 0.04 -12.66
C GLY A 118 -5.22 -0.11 -13.75
N GLY A 119 -6.13 0.86 -13.86
CA GLY A 119 -7.17 0.89 -14.88
C GLY A 119 -8.57 0.80 -14.29
N GLY A 120 -9.58 0.76 -15.18
CA GLY A 120 -10.99 0.85 -14.79
C GLY A 120 -11.52 2.29 -14.85
N GLY A 121 -12.71 2.45 -15.45
CA GLY A 121 -13.29 3.73 -15.85
C GLY A 121 -13.29 3.91 -17.38
N SER A 122 -13.25 5.15 -17.89
CA SER A 122 -13.12 5.46 -19.34
C SER A 122 -11.68 5.38 -19.87
N GLY A 123 -10.76 4.83 -19.06
CA GLY A 123 -9.31 4.78 -19.31
C GLY A 123 -8.82 3.46 -19.91
N PRO A 124 -7.51 3.13 -19.76
CA PRO A 124 -6.93 1.89 -20.28
C PRO A 124 -7.57 0.65 -19.64
N PRO A 125 -7.54 -0.51 -20.33
CA PRO A 125 -7.95 -1.79 -19.76
C PRO A 125 -7.17 -2.08 -18.48
N GLU A 126 -7.74 -2.85 -17.56
CA GLU A 126 -7.04 -3.22 -16.32
C GLU A 126 -5.71 -3.91 -16.62
N PHE A 127 -4.64 -3.47 -15.94
CA PHE A 127 -3.29 -4.03 -16.05
C PHE A 127 -2.67 -4.20 -14.65
N PRO A 128 -1.85 -5.24 -14.43
CA PRO A 128 -1.08 -5.36 -13.20
C PRO A 128 -0.07 -4.21 -13.11
N LEU A 129 0.08 -3.57 -11.94
CA LEU A 129 1.00 -2.44 -11.80
C LEU A 129 2.47 -2.82 -12.00
N GLU A 130 2.81 -4.11 -12.03
CA GLU A 130 4.14 -4.59 -12.38
C GLU A 130 4.47 -4.39 -13.86
N GLU A 131 3.45 -4.34 -14.72
CA GLU A 131 3.59 -4.30 -16.18
C GLU A 131 3.11 -2.95 -16.72
N LYS A 132 4.01 -2.20 -17.34
CA LYS A 132 3.64 -0.93 -17.98
C LYS A 132 2.81 -1.22 -19.24
N PRO A 133 1.57 -0.72 -19.35
CA PRO A 133 0.80 -0.86 -20.58
C PRO A 133 1.50 -0.14 -21.75
N THR A 134 1.33 -0.65 -22.97
CA THR A 134 2.03 -0.16 -24.16
C THR A 134 1.65 1.29 -24.48
N GLU A 135 0.38 1.64 -24.25
CA GLU A 135 -0.20 2.95 -24.55
C GLU A 135 0.23 4.04 -23.56
N MET A 136 0.75 3.66 -22.39
CA MET A 136 1.17 4.61 -21.36
C MET A 136 2.64 5.04 -21.54
N LYS A 137 2.85 6.36 -21.53
CA LYS A 137 4.19 6.98 -21.53
C LYS A 137 4.94 6.59 -20.27
N GLY A 138 6.23 6.26 -20.39
CA GLY A 138 7.09 5.86 -19.26
C GLY A 138 7.02 6.82 -18.08
N ARG A 139 7.17 8.14 -18.33
CA ARG A 139 7.07 9.16 -17.29
C ARG A 139 5.74 9.15 -16.52
N HIS A 140 4.61 8.91 -17.20
CA HIS A 140 3.30 8.85 -16.54
C HIS A 140 3.16 7.60 -15.69
N TYR A 141 3.74 6.50 -16.15
CA TYR A 141 3.78 5.26 -15.39
C TYR A 141 4.64 5.40 -14.13
N ASP A 142 5.83 5.99 -14.23
CA ASP A 142 6.68 6.25 -13.06
C ASP A 142 5.98 7.16 -12.05
N GLN A 143 5.23 8.16 -12.52
CA GLN A 143 4.39 9.01 -11.69
C GLN A 143 3.24 8.24 -11.03
N LEU A 144 2.58 7.34 -11.77
CA LEU A 144 1.54 6.46 -11.23
C LEU A 144 2.09 5.61 -10.09
N LEU A 145 3.22 4.94 -10.30
CA LEU A 145 3.86 4.11 -9.27
C LEU A 145 4.24 4.95 -8.04
N THR A 146 4.90 6.09 -8.26
CA THR A 146 5.34 6.97 -7.16
C THR A 146 4.15 7.50 -6.35
N ARG A 147 3.09 7.93 -7.02
CA ARG A 147 1.90 8.49 -6.35
C ARG A 147 1.08 7.41 -5.66
N THR A 148 0.92 6.24 -6.29
CA THR A 148 0.32 5.06 -5.65
C THR A 148 1.05 4.73 -4.37
N HIS A 149 2.38 4.69 -4.41
CA HIS A 149 3.17 4.40 -3.22
C HIS A 149 2.95 5.39 -2.08
N LYS A 150 3.05 6.69 -2.36
CA LYS A 150 2.79 7.74 -1.35
C LYS A 150 1.37 7.68 -0.80
N TYR A 151 0.39 7.40 -1.66
CA TYR A 151 -1.00 7.30 -1.23
C TYR A 151 -1.17 6.11 -0.26
N LEU A 152 -0.65 4.94 -0.62
CA LEU A 152 -0.70 3.74 0.21
C LEU A 152 0.06 3.91 1.53
N GLU A 153 1.17 4.64 1.56
CA GLU A 153 1.84 5.01 2.82
C GLU A 153 0.91 5.81 3.74
N GLY A 154 0.13 6.74 3.19
CA GLY A 154 -0.88 7.48 3.94
C GLY A 154 -1.99 6.58 4.48
N VAL A 155 -2.53 5.68 3.64
CA VAL A 155 -3.55 4.70 4.04
C VAL A 155 -3.01 3.78 5.15
N ILE A 156 -1.77 3.32 5.04
CA ILE A 156 -1.10 2.50 6.06
C ILE A 156 -0.91 3.29 7.35
N GLY A 157 -0.50 4.55 7.27
CA GLY A 157 -0.34 5.42 8.43
C GLY A 157 -1.66 5.58 9.19
N TYR A 158 -2.75 5.85 8.47
CA TYR A 158 -4.09 5.96 9.05
C TYR A 158 -4.57 4.63 9.65
N MET A 159 -4.38 3.52 8.94
CA MET A 159 -4.66 2.19 9.48
C MET A 159 -3.92 1.95 10.79
N LYS A 160 -2.62 2.25 10.85
CA LYS A 160 -1.81 2.09 12.07
C LYS A 160 -2.35 2.94 13.23
N GLN A 161 -2.83 4.15 12.94
CA GLN A 161 -3.49 5.02 13.92
C GLN A 161 -4.81 4.43 14.42
N GLU A 162 -5.71 3.99 13.53
CA GLU A 162 -6.96 3.34 13.96
C GLU A 162 -6.68 2.07 14.78
N MET A 163 -5.67 1.30 14.38
CA MET A 163 -5.28 0.09 15.08
C MET A 163 -4.65 0.40 16.45
N SER A 164 -3.99 1.54 16.65
CA SER A 164 -3.43 1.92 17.97
C SER A 164 -4.51 2.16 19.03
N GLY A 165 -5.72 2.51 18.60
CA GLY A 165 -6.83 2.83 19.52
C GLY A 165 -6.64 4.16 20.25
N GLN A 166 -5.71 5.01 19.80
CA GLN A 166 -5.63 6.38 20.26
C GLN A 166 -6.83 7.15 19.68
N GLU A 167 -7.78 7.53 20.53
CA GLU A 167 -8.89 8.41 20.17
C GLU A 167 -8.33 9.80 19.79
N ASN A 168 -8.83 10.38 18.69
CA ASN A 168 -8.64 11.79 18.37
C ASN A 168 -9.67 12.65 19.11
#